data_AF-A0A6M4G3W9-F1
#
_entry.id   AF-A0A6M4G3W9-F1
#
_cell.length_a   1.000
_cell.length_b   1.000
_cell.length_c   1.000
_cell.angle_alpha   90.00
_cell.angle_beta   90.00
_cell.angle_gamma   90.00
#
_symmetry.space_group_name_H-M   'P 1'
#
loop_
_entity.id
_entity.type
_entity.pdbx_description
1 polymer ?
#
loop_
_entity_poly.entity_id
_entity_poly.type
_entity_poly.pdbx_seq_one_letter_code
_entity_poly.pdbx_strand_id
1 'polypeptide(L)'
;MKRQRNAGSQSGFTLIEALVALLVLSIGLLGVAAMQLKALQGAHAAYQRSIASLAAQDAQERLWARMAEVGGRVCPSWSDAKDFGGEESWHDTWEGYLPGLVLAAVTPPGSPNEECEFDISVQWSDSRFGEEVDPVFQYTVRLPGVQP
;
A
#
# COMPACT_ATOMS: atom_id res chain seq x y z
N MET A 1 27.52 69.51 31.14
CA MET A 1 27.48 68.03 31.08
C MET A 1 27.19 67.61 29.64
N LYS A 2 28.17 66.99 28.96
CA LYS A 2 28.09 66.61 27.53
C LYS A 2 27.62 65.15 27.42
N ARG A 3 26.45 64.89 26.84
CA ARG A 3 25.94 63.52 26.57
C ARG A 3 26.46 63.07 25.21
N GLN A 4 27.41 62.15 25.18
CA GLN A 4 27.84 61.49 23.94
C GLN A 4 26.75 60.49 23.50
N ARG A 5 26.17 60.70 22.33
CA ARG A 5 25.34 59.70 21.64
C ARG A 5 26.26 58.91 20.72
N ASN A 6 26.55 57.65 21.07
CA ASN A 6 27.08 56.70 20.11
C ASN A 6 25.97 56.37 19.10
N ALA A 7 26.05 56.96 17.92
CA ALA A 7 25.33 56.47 16.76
C ALA A 7 26.19 55.34 16.17
N GLY A 8 25.89 54.10 16.53
CA GLY A 8 26.48 52.93 15.88
C GLY A 8 26.16 52.97 14.39
N SER A 9 27.19 52.82 13.55
CA SER A 9 27.06 52.78 12.09
C SER A 9 26.16 51.62 11.67
N GLN A 10 25.02 51.93 11.07
CA GLN A 10 24.15 50.94 10.47
C GLN A 10 24.80 50.48 9.14
N SER A 11 25.45 49.33 9.16
CA SER A 11 26.00 48.71 7.94
C SER A 11 24.85 48.18 7.10
N GLY A 12 24.57 48.81 5.96
CA GLY A 12 23.59 48.34 4.99
C GLY A 12 24.00 46.99 4.40
N PHE A 13 23.01 46.13 4.15
CA PHE A 13 23.17 44.84 3.48
C PHE A 13 23.85 45.03 2.13
N THR A 14 24.88 44.22 1.84
CA THR A 14 25.52 44.28 0.51
C THR A 14 24.62 43.55 -0.51
N LEU A 15 24.60 43.97 -1.78
CA LEU A 15 23.83 43.28 -2.84
C LEU A 15 24.20 41.79 -2.95
N ILE A 16 25.49 41.48 -2.75
CA ILE A 16 26.03 40.13 -2.75
C ILE A 16 25.44 39.28 -1.63
N GLU A 17 25.23 39.86 -0.44
CA GLU A 17 24.66 39.16 0.70
C GLU A 17 23.21 38.72 0.44
N ALA A 18 22.41 39.60 -0.20
CA ALA A 18 21.05 39.26 -0.61
C ALA A 18 21.01 38.17 -1.69
N LEU A 19 21.93 38.21 -2.65
CA LEU A 19 22.04 37.19 -3.69
C LEU A 19 22.46 35.84 -3.13
N VAL A 20 23.40 35.81 -2.19
CA VAL A 20 23.81 34.58 -1.51
C VAL A 20 22.66 34.02 -0.66
N ALA A 21 21.91 34.86 0.06
CA ALA A 21 20.74 34.43 0.82
C ALA A 21 19.66 33.80 -0.08
N LEU A 22 19.35 34.42 -1.23
CA LEU A 22 18.42 33.89 -2.22
C LEU A 22 18.92 32.57 -2.84
N LEU A 23 20.23 32.45 -3.09
CA LEU A 23 20.83 31.22 -3.59
C LEU A 23 20.67 30.07 -2.58
N VAL A 24 21.02 30.30 -1.32
CA VAL A 24 20.88 29.29 -0.26
C VAL A 24 19.41 28.91 -0.06
N LEU A 25 18.50 29.90 -0.05
CA LEU A 25 17.06 29.67 0.08
C LEU A 25 16.50 28.85 -1.09
N SER A 26 16.90 29.16 -2.32
CA SER A 26 16.42 28.43 -3.51
C SER A 26 16.89 26.96 -3.49
N ILE A 27 18.14 26.69 -3.09
CA ILE A 27 18.64 25.32 -2.90
C ILE A 27 17.84 24.60 -1.80
N GLY A 28 17.57 25.28 -0.67
CA GLY A 28 16.76 24.74 0.41
C GLY A 28 15.34 24.35 -0.02
N LEU A 29 14.68 25.20 -0.81
CA LEU A 29 13.33 24.93 -1.33
C LEU A 29 13.31 23.76 -2.32
N LEU A 30 14.33 23.63 -3.18
CA LEU A 30 14.47 22.46 -4.05
C LEU A 30 14.63 21.17 -3.25
N GLY A 31 15.39 21.21 -2.15
CA GLY A 31 15.51 20.08 -1.22
C GLY A 31 14.16 19.68 -0.61
N VAL A 32 13.35 20.65 -0.17
CA VAL A 32 12.00 20.39 0.36
C VAL A 32 11.08 19.81 -0.72
N ALA A 33 11.09 20.35 -1.93
CA ALA A 33 10.29 19.84 -3.04
C ALA A 33 10.64 18.38 -3.36
N ALA A 34 11.93 18.03 -3.39
CA ALA A 34 12.37 16.65 -3.59
C ALA A 34 11.89 15.70 -2.47
N MET A 35 11.91 16.16 -1.22
CA MET A 35 11.38 15.39 -0.08
C MET A 35 9.86 15.21 -0.17
N GLN A 36 9.12 16.25 -0.58
CA GLN A 36 7.67 16.16 -0.78
C GLN A 36 7.30 15.15 -1.87
N LEU A 37 8.02 15.15 -2.99
CA LEU A 37 7.82 14.16 -4.04
C LEU A 37 8.03 12.74 -3.53
N LYS A 38 9.13 12.48 -2.81
CA LYS A 38 9.38 11.16 -2.20
C LYS A 38 8.29 10.76 -1.19
N ALA A 39 7.80 11.71 -0.38
CA ALA A 39 6.72 11.45 0.56
C ALA A 39 5.42 11.04 -0.16
N LEU A 40 5.08 11.71 -1.27
CA LEU A 40 3.91 11.34 -2.08
C LEU A 40 4.06 9.94 -2.70
N GLN A 41 5.25 9.60 -3.19
CA GLN A 41 5.52 8.26 -3.72
C GLN A 41 5.32 7.19 -2.65
N GLY A 42 5.86 7.39 -1.45
CA GLY A 42 5.69 6.48 -0.33
C GLY A 42 4.22 6.36 0.12
N ALA A 43 3.50 7.47 0.17
CA ALA A 43 2.07 7.48 0.51
C ALA A 43 1.24 6.69 -0.51
N HIS A 44 1.55 6.81 -1.80
CA HIS A 44 0.87 6.08 -2.87
C HIS A 44 1.14 4.57 -2.79
N ALA A 45 2.40 4.17 -2.59
CA ALA A 45 2.75 2.76 -2.41
C ALA A 45 2.06 2.15 -1.18
N ALA A 46 2.00 2.89 -0.07
CA ALA A 46 1.27 2.47 1.12
C ALA A 46 -0.23 2.34 0.86
N TYR A 47 -0.83 3.27 0.11
CA TYR A 47 -2.23 3.21 -0.28
C TYR A 47 -2.54 1.94 -1.09
N GLN A 48 -1.75 1.62 -2.11
CA GLN A 48 -1.97 0.40 -2.90
C GLN A 48 -1.83 -0.88 -2.06
N ARG A 49 -0.85 -0.95 -1.14
CA ARG A 49 -0.75 -2.09 -0.21
C ARG A 49 -1.97 -2.22 0.68
N SER A 50 -2.54 -1.10 1.15
CA SER A 50 -3.80 -1.13 1.91
C SER A 50 -4.95 -1.68 1.08
N ILE A 51 -5.07 -1.28 -0.18
CA ILE A 51 -6.07 -1.86 -1.10
C ILE A 51 -5.84 -3.36 -1.31
N ALA A 52 -4.59 -3.80 -1.51
CA ALA A 52 -4.27 -5.22 -1.63
C ALA A 52 -4.61 -6.02 -0.36
N SER A 53 -4.44 -5.41 0.82
CA SER A 53 -4.87 -6.03 2.08
C SER A 53 -6.38 -6.20 2.16
N LEU A 54 -7.15 -5.19 1.72
CA LEU A 54 -8.61 -5.29 1.66
C LEU A 54 -9.05 -6.36 0.66
N ALA A 55 -8.38 -6.45 -0.49
CA ALA A 55 -8.65 -7.49 -1.48
C ALA A 55 -8.39 -8.90 -0.91
N ALA A 56 -7.30 -9.09 -0.16
CA ALA A 56 -7.01 -10.35 0.51
C ALA A 56 -8.04 -10.71 1.60
N GLN A 57 -8.50 -9.71 2.37
CA GLN A 57 -9.56 -9.90 3.36
C GLN A 57 -10.91 -10.24 2.72
N ASP A 58 -11.25 -9.64 1.58
CA ASP A 58 -12.45 -9.99 0.81
C ASP A 58 -12.37 -11.43 0.28
N ALA A 59 -11.19 -11.85 -0.19
CA ALA A 59 -10.97 -13.25 -0.60
C ALA A 59 -11.18 -14.23 0.57
N GLN A 60 -10.68 -13.89 1.77
CA GLN A 60 -10.98 -14.65 2.99
C GLN A 60 -12.48 -14.70 3.26
N GLU A 61 -13.18 -13.56 3.22
CA GLU A 61 -14.61 -13.50 3.54
C GLU A 61 -15.42 -14.37 2.59
N ARG A 62 -15.09 -14.37 1.30
CA ARG A 62 -15.72 -15.24 0.30
C ARG A 62 -15.48 -16.73 0.59
N LEU A 63 -14.28 -17.11 1.02
CA LEU A 63 -14.00 -18.48 1.49
C LEU A 63 -14.85 -18.83 2.71
N TRP A 64 -14.91 -17.96 3.72
CA TRP A 64 -15.75 -18.14 4.91
C TRP A 64 -17.23 -18.29 4.54
N ALA A 65 -17.73 -17.44 3.66
CA ALA A 65 -19.12 -17.42 3.27
C ALA A 65 -19.51 -18.69 2.47
N ARG A 66 -18.62 -19.14 1.57
CA ARG A 66 -18.77 -20.43 0.88
C ARG A 66 -18.76 -21.61 1.85
N MET A 67 -17.86 -21.60 2.84
CA MET A 67 -17.82 -22.62 3.89
C MET A 67 -19.13 -22.66 4.69
N ALA A 68 -19.67 -21.50 5.05
CA ALA A 68 -20.93 -21.39 5.79
C ALA A 68 -22.12 -21.94 4.98
N GLU A 69 -22.16 -21.70 3.67
CA GLU A 69 -23.21 -22.23 2.78
C GLU A 69 -23.23 -23.77 2.76
N VAL A 70 -22.06 -24.42 2.73
CA VAL A 70 -21.94 -25.89 2.76
C VAL A 70 -21.99 -26.48 4.17
N GLY A 71 -22.38 -25.67 5.16
CA GLY A 71 -22.60 -26.10 6.54
C GLY A 71 -21.33 -26.29 7.38
N GLY A 72 -20.20 -25.70 6.98
CA GLY A 72 -18.96 -25.69 7.76
C GLY A 72 -18.24 -27.04 7.88
N ARG A 73 -18.59 -28.01 7.04
CA ARG A 73 -18.06 -29.40 7.12
C ARG A 73 -16.93 -29.70 6.15
N VAL A 74 -16.65 -28.80 5.22
CA VAL A 74 -15.67 -29.01 4.15
C VAL A 74 -14.93 -27.69 3.93
N CYS A 75 -13.60 -27.75 3.81
CA CYS A 75 -12.82 -26.58 3.41
C CYS A 75 -13.17 -26.22 1.94
N PRO A 76 -13.54 -24.98 1.64
CA PRO A 76 -13.85 -24.56 0.28
C PRO A 76 -12.57 -24.43 -0.55
N SER A 77 -12.70 -24.61 -1.86
CA SER A 77 -11.66 -24.23 -2.81
C SER A 77 -11.83 -22.77 -3.23
N TRP A 78 -10.74 -22.10 -3.61
CA TRP A 78 -10.84 -20.74 -4.14
C TRP A 78 -11.69 -20.67 -5.41
N SER A 79 -11.62 -21.70 -6.27
CA SER A 79 -12.46 -21.78 -7.47
C SER A 79 -13.96 -21.75 -7.17
N ASP A 80 -14.38 -22.24 -6.00
CA ASP A 80 -15.80 -22.23 -5.58
C ASP A 80 -16.18 -20.93 -4.87
N ALA A 81 -15.22 -20.22 -4.28
CA ALA A 81 -15.45 -19.04 -3.45
C ALA A 81 -15.29 -17.71 -4.21
N LYS A 82 -14.47 -17.66 -5.27
CA LYS A 82 -14.12 -16.41 -5.97
C LYS A 82 -15.32 -15.61 -6.51
N ASP A 83 -16.43 -16.29 -6.83
CA ASP A 83 -17.64 -15.69 -7.40
C ASP A 83 -18.77 -15.61 -6.35
N PHE A 84 -18.48 -15.92 -5.09
CA PHE A 84 -19.46 -15.90 -4.01
C PHE A 84 -19.79 -14.47 -3.58
N GLY A 85 -21.09 -14.19 -3.35
CA GLY A 85 -21.54 -12.95 -2.72
C GLY A 85 -21.83 -11.75 -3.64
N GLY A 86 -21.85 -11.91 -4.97
CA GLY A 86 -22.18 -10.80 -5.88
C GLY A 86 -22.38 -11.22 -7.34
N GLU A 87 -22.66 -10.24 -8.21
CA GLU A 87 -22.77 -10.44 -9.68
C GLU A 87 -21.39 -10.50 -10.37
N GLU A 88 -20.35 -9.94 -9.74
CA GLU A 88 -18.98 -9.86 -10.27
C GLU A 88 -18.02 -10.78 -9.50
N SER A 89 -17.02 -11.33 -10.21
CA SER A 89 -15.97 -12.12 -9.58
C SER A 89 -15.08 -11.23 -8.69
N TRP A 90 -14.41 -11.83 -7.70
CA TRP A 90 -13.41 -11.13 -6.90
C TRP A 90 -12.38 -10.39 -7.78
N HIS A 91 -11.93 -11.02 -8.88
CA HIS A 91 -10.93 -10.42 -9.76
C HIS A 91 -11.47 -9.16 -10.45
N ASP A 92 -12.68 -9.24 -10.99
CA ASP A 92 -13.34 -8.10 -11.67
C ASP A 92 -13.54 -6.91 -10.72
N THR A 93 -13.96 -7.18 -9.48
CA THR A 93 -14.14 -6.14 -8.46
C THR A 93 -12.83 -5.41 -8.15
N TRP A 94 -11.71 -6.13 -8.04
CA TRP A 94 -10.45 -5.57 -7.54
C TRP A 94 -9.50 -5.08 -8.65
N GLU A 95 -9.63 -5.55 -9.89
CA GLU A 95 -8.80 -5.12 -11.01
C GLU A 95 -8.93 -3.60 -11.27
N GLY A 96 -10.12 -3.02 -11.03
CA GLY A 96 -10.34 -1.58 -11.14
C GLY A 96 -9.52 -0.73 -10.15
N TYR A 97 -9.10 -1.32 -9.02
CA TYR A 97 -8.32 -0.64 -7.97
C TYR A 97 -6.83 -0.99 -8.01
N LEU A 98 -6.50 -2.20 -8.48
CA LEU A 98 -5.15 -2.75 -8.58
C LEU A 98 -4.83 -3.06 -10.05
N PRO A 99 -4.19 -2.13 -10.78
CA PRO A 99 -3.86 -2.36 -12.18
C PRO A 99 -2.99 -3.60 -12.36
N GLY A 100 -3.32 -4.47 -13.31
CA GLY A 100 -2.56 -5.71 -13.54
C GLY A 100 -2.63 -6.68 -12.36
N LEU A 101 -3.76 -6.70 -11.66
CA LEU A 101 -4.02 -7.60 -10.54
C LEU A 101 -3.89 -9.06 -10.97
N VAL A 102 -3.06 -9.80 -10.25
CA VAL A 102 -2.92 -11.24 -10.33
C VAL A 102 -3.04 -11.82 -8.93
N LEU A 103 -3.99 -12.73 -8.74
CA LEU A 103 -3.99 -13.57 -7.55
C LEU A 103 -3.06 -14.75 -7.82
N ALA A 104 -1.83 -14.67 -7.31
CA ALA A 104 -0.78 -15.63 -7.63
C ALA A 104 -1.02 -17.00 -6.97
N ALA A 105 -1.70 -17.00 -5.82
CA ALA A 105 -2.07 -18.21 -5.10
C ALA A 105 -3.17 -17.92 -4.07
N VAL A 106 -4.16 -18.81 -4.05
CA VAL A 106 -4.91 -19.19 -2.84
C VAL A 106 -4.70 -20.69 -2.75
N THR A 107 -3.52 -21.08 -2.27
CA THR A 107 -3.17 -22.50 -2.21
C THR A 107 -3.86 -23.09 -0.99
N PRO A 108 -4.74 -24.09 -1.15
CA PRO A 108 -5.06 -24.94 -0.02
C PRO A 108 -3.79 -25.74 0.36
N PRO A 109 -3.64 -26.16 1.61
CA PRO A 109 -2.66 -27.17 1.94
C PRO A 109 -3.15 -28.45 1.25
N GLY A 110 -2.26 -29.10 0.53
CA GLY A 110 -2.59 -30.21 -0.37
C GLY A 110 -2.98 -31.46 0.39
N SER A 111 -4.17 -31.51 0.98
CA SER A 111 -4.76 -32.74 1.55
C SER A 111 -6.19 -32.48 2.07
N PRO A 112 -7.14 -33.41 1.88
CA PRO A 112 -8.49 -33.33 2.46
C PRO A 112 -8.53 -33.34 4.00
N ASN A 113 -7.39 -33.53 4.67
CA ASN A 113 -7.25 -33.63 6.13
C ASN A 113 -6.31 -32.58 6.75
N GLU A 114 -5.82 -31.61 5.97
CA GLU A 114 -5.03 -30.50 6.52
C GLU A 114 -5.95 -29.38 7.01
N GLU A 115 -5.55 -28.72 8.08
CA GLU A 115 -6.27 -27.60 8.70
C GLU A 115 -6.59 -26.57 7.60
N CYS A 116 -7.84 -26.05 7.54
CA CYS A 116 -8.31 -25.16 6.46
C CYS A 116 -7.56 -23.81 6.41
N GLU A 117 -6.28 -23.82 6.06
CA GLU A 117 -5.34 -22.71 6.06
C GLU A 117 -5.02 -22.31 4.61
N PHE A 118 -5.12 -21.02 4.32
CA PHE A 118 -5.00 -20.50 2.97
C PHE A 118 -3.95 -19.41 2.95
N ASP A 119 -2.97 -19.56 2.06
CA ASP A 119 -2.02 -18.51 1.72
C ASP A 119 -2.58 -17.69 0.55
N ILE A 120 -3.02 -16.47 0.85
CA ILE A 120 -3.57 -15.52 -0.11
C ILE A 120 -2.44 -14.59 -0.56
N SER A 121 -2.09 -14.66 -1.84
CA SER A 121 -1.04 -13.81 -2.43
C SER A 121 -1.62 -12.90 -3.51
N VAL A 122 -1.72 -11.61 -3.20
CA VAL A 122 -2.21 -10.55 -4.10
C VAL A 122 -1.02 -9.84 -4.73
N GLN A 123 -0.89 -9.93 -6.05
CA GLN A 123 0.13 -9.23 -6.82
C GLN A 123 -0.54 -8.21 -7.75
N TRP A 124 0.09 -7.06 -7.95
CA TRP A 124 -0.40 -6.05 -8.89
C TRP A 124 0.77 -5.36 -9.58
N SER A 125 0.50 -4.73 -10.71
CA SER A 125 1.51 -3.95 -11.43
C SER A 125 1.61 -2.53 -10.87
N ASP A 126 2.84 -2.04 -10.68
CA ASP A 126 3.10 -0.63 -10.41
C ASP A 126 4.28 -0.10 -11.25
N SER A 127 3.99 0.16 -12.53
CA SER A 127 5.00 0.62 -13.50
C SER A 127 5.53 2.05 -13.28
N ARG A 128 5.01 2.77 -12.28
CA ARG A 128 5.39 4.16 -11.98
C ARG A 128 6.73 4.27 -11.26
N PHE A 129 7.16 3.20 -10.60
CA PHE A 129 8.45 3.08 -9.94
C PHE A 129 9.23 1.99 -10.69
N GLY A 130 10.04 2.42 -11.66
CA GLY A 130 10.49 1.57 -12.77
C GLY A 130 11.10 0.22 -12.38
N GLU A 131 10.84 -0.81 -13.21
CA GLU A 131 11.38 -2.18 -13.17
C GLU A 131 11.57 -2.82 -11.78
N GLU A 132 10.81 -2.37 -10.79
CA GLU A 132 10.71 -3.01 -9.49
C GLU A 132 9.77 -4.20 -9.63
N VAL A 133 10.20 -5.36 -9.13
CA VAL A 133 9.42 -6.60 -9.10
C VAL A 133 7.98 -6.28 -8.68
N ASP A 134 6.99 -6.76 -9.44
CA ASP A 134 5.58 -6.48 -9.19
C ASP A 134 5.25 -6.71 -7.70
N PRO A 135 4.75 -5.69 -6.97
CA PRO A 135 4.52 -5.78 -5.55
C PRO A 135 3.58 -6.92 -5.19
N VAL A 136 3.92 -7.63 -4.12
CA VAL A 136 3.14 -8.76 -3.59
C VAL A 136 2.73 -8.47 -2.15
N PHE A 137 1.46 -8.71 -1.85
CA PHE A 137 0.91 -8.76 -0.51
C PHE A 137 0.54 -10.20 -0.17
N GLN A 138 1.11 -10.74 0.91
CA GLN A 138 0.85 -12.10 1.38
C GLN A 138 0.04 -12.06 2.68
N TYR A 139 -0.96 -12.93 2.76
CA TYR A 139 -1.85 -13.02 3.89
C TYR A 139 -2.29 -14.48 4.12
N THR A 140 -1.92 -15.03 5.27
CA THR A 140 -2.31 -16.39 5.66
C THR A 140 -3.53 -16.33 6.57
N VAL A 141 -4.57 -17.07 6.22
CA VAL A 141 -5.78 -17.20 7.04
C VAL A 141 -6.06 -18.66 7.32
N ARG A 142 -6.50 -18.95 8.55
CA ARG A 142 -7.06 -20.26 8.91
C ARG A 142 -8.56 -20.14 9.17
N LEU A 143 -9.35 -20.90 8.43
CA LEU A 143 -10.77 -21.10 8.71
C LEU A 143 -10.92 -22.13 9.84
N PRO A 144 -11.98 -22.06 10.66
CA PRO A 144 -12.30 -23.10 11.63
C PRO A 144 -12.62 -24.39 10.86
N GLY A 145 -11.60 -25.21 10.65
CA GLY A 145 -11.75 -26.54 10.06
C GLY A 145 -12.56 -27.46 10.96
N VAL A 146 -13.08 -28.52 10.36
CA VAL A 146 -13.77 -29.59 11.08
C VAL A 146 -12.79 -30.16 12.11
N GLN A 147 -13.11 -30.04 13.40
CA GLN A 147 -12.43 -30.82 14.42
C GLN A 147 -12.67 -32.31 14.14
N PRO A 148 -11.67 -33.18 14.34
CA PRO A 148 -11.79 -34.61 14.09
C PRO A 148 -12.94 -35.25 14.89
#